data_AF-A0A9E5UFP9-F1
#
_entry.id   AF-A0A9E5UFP9-F1
#
_cell.length_a   1.000
_cell.length_b   1.000
_cell.length_c   1.000
_cell.angle_alpha   90.00
_cell.angle_beta   90.00
_cell.angle_gamma   90.00
#
_symmetry.space_group_name_H-M   'P 1'
#
loop_
_entity.id
_entity.type
_entity.pdbx_description
1 polymer ?
#
loop_
_entity_poly.entity_id
_entity_poly.type
_entity_poly.pdbx_seq_one_letter_code
_entity_poly.pdbx_strand_id
1 'polypeptide(L)'
;LKEAGTTYWTLPNAGATNESGFTGLPGGFRNQFGLFDYMGEDCGIWSSSEFDGENAVCYGLYYASQNMYYGTFPKNCGQSVRCVKD
;
A
#
# COMPACT_ATOMS: atom_id res chain seq x y z
N LEU A 1 -3.82 -11.43 0.39
CA LEU A 1 -2.83 -10.43 -0.06
C LEU A 1 -1.85 -10.00 1.05
N LYS A 2 -2.31 -9.76 2.29
CA LYS A 2 -1.43 -9.39 3.42
C LYS A 2 -0.72 -10.61 4.00
N GLU A 3 0.46 -10.42 4.56
CA GLU A 3 1.07 -11.45 5.40
C GLU A 3 0.16 -11.80 6.58
N ALA A 4 0.01 -13.09 6.87
CA ALA A 4 -0.78 -13.56 8.00
C ALA A 4 -0.01 -13.34 9.31
N GLY A 5 -0.71 -12.90 10.36
CA GLY A 5 -0.11 -12.54 11.64
C GLY A 5 0.13 -11.04 11.82
N THR A 6 0.81 -10.66 12.89
CA THR A 6 0.98 -9.25 13.32
C THR A 6 2.45 -8.85 13.47
N THR A 7 3.37 -9.62 12.87
CA THR A 7 4.81 -9.31 12.95
C THR A 7 5.12 -7.94 12.35
N TYR A 8 4.44 -7.59 11.26
CA TYR A 8 4.62 -6.32 10.58
C TYR A 8 3.37 -5.44 10.57
N TRP A 9 2.18 -6.05 10.49
CA TRP A 9 0.90 -5.33 10.43
C TRP A 9 0.38 -5.02 11.83
N THR A 10 0.00 -3.76 12.03
CA THR A 10 -0.74 -3.30 13.22
C THR A 10 -2.09 -4.00 13.33
N LEU A 11 -2.54 -4.25 14.58
CA LEU A 11 -3.86 -4.82 14.85
C LEU A 11 -4.98 -3.89 14.36
N PRO A 12 -6.07 -4.42 13.78
CA PRO A 12 -6.46 -5.83 13.82
C PRO A 12 -5.90 -6.70 12.69
N ASN A 13 -5.16 -6.15 11.72
CA ASN A 13 -4.80 -6.82 10.46
C ASN A 13 -6.00 -7.60 9.85
N ALA A 14 -7.15 -6.93 9.74
CA ALA A 14 -8.44 -7.54 9.47
C ALA A 14 -8.43 -8.35 8.17
N GLY A 15 -8.87 -9.61 8.24
CA GLY A 15 -8.98 -10.50 7.07
C GLY A 15 -7.67 -10.79 6.36
N ALA A 16 -6.54 -10.69 7.06
CA ALA A 16 -5.25 -11.04 6.48
C ALA A 16 -5.18 -12.52 6.14
N THR A 17 -5.29 -12.82 4.85
CA THR A 17 -4.92 -14.10 4.26
C THR A 17 -3.78 -13.86 3.27
N ASN A 18 -2.83 -14.80 3.16
CA ASN A 18 -1.77 -14.74 2.13
C ASN A 18 -1.97 -15.79 1.03
N GLU A 19 -3.21 -16.22 0.79
CA GLU A 19 -3.54 -17.27 -0.18
C GLU A 19 -3.13 -16.92 -1.62
N SER A 20 -3.07 -15.62 -1.93
CA SER A 20 -2.60 -15.08 -3.21
C SER A 20 -1.08 -15.20 -3.44
N GLY A 21 -0.29 -15.47 -2.40
CA GLY A 21 1.20 -15.43 -2.47
C GLY A 21 1.83 -14.04 -2.60
N PHE A 22 1.04 -12.98 -2.82
CA PHE A 22 1.52 -11.61 -3.02
C PHE A 22 2.41 -11.06 -1.88
N THR A 23 2.09 -11.40 -0.62
CA THR A 23 2.78 -10.95 0.60
C THR A 23 3.00 -9.42 0.63
N GLY A 24 1.93 -8.67 0.88
CA GLY A 24 2.01 -7.22 1.08
C GLY A 24 2.60 -6.86 2.45
N LEU A 25 3.61 -5.99 2.46
CA LEU A 25 4.29 -5.51 3.66
C LEU A 25 3.85 -4.07 3.99
N PRO A 26 3.54 -3.76 5.26
CA PRO A 26 2.99 -2.47 5.65
C PRO A 26 4.08 -1.41 5.86
N GLY A 27 4.71 -1.00 4.75
CA GLY A 27 5.78 -0.02 4.74
C GLY A 27 5.34 1.43 4.91
N GLY A 28 4.04 1.70 5.02
CA GLY A 28 3.50 3.06 5.00
C GLY A 28 3.79 3.76 3.67
N PHE A 29 3.77 5.09 3.71
CA PHE A 29 4.15 5.91 2.57
C PHE A 29 4.84 7.21 3.00
N ARG A 30 5.61 7.81 2.09
CA ARG A 30 6.17 9.15 2.28
C ARG A 30 5.19 10.19 1.74
N ASN A 31 4.71 11.10 2.58
CA ASN A 31 3.82 12.16 2.15
C ASN A 31 4.54 13.25 1.33
N GLN A 32 3.76 14.18 0.78
CA GLN A 32 4.25 15.30 -0.06
C GLN A 32 5.23 16.25 0.65
N PHE A 33 5.28 16.23 1.98
CA PHE A 33 6.20 17.03 2.81
C PHE A 33 7.49 16.26 3.17
N GLY A 34 7.61 15.01 2.74
CA GLY A 34 8.80 14.19 2.99
C GLY A 34 8.75 13.38 4.30
N LEU A 35 7.66 13.45 5.06
CA LEU A 35 7.47 12.65 6.27
C LEU A 35 6.93 11.26 5.92
N PHE A 36 7.22 10.28 6.77
CA PHE A 36 6.72 8.91 6.63
C PHE A 36 5.50 8.72 7.53
N ASP A 37 4.38 8.32 6.93
CA ASP A 37 3.10 8.12 7.59
C ASP A 37 2.65 6.65 7.45
N TYR A 38 1.78 6.21 8.37
CA TYR A 38 1.10 4.90 8.33
C TYR A 38 2.02 3.68 8.26
N MET A 39 3.23 3.79 8.83
CA MET A 39 4.14 2.66 9.04
C MET A 39 3.44 1.57 9.84
N GLY A 40 3.44 0.32 9.35
CA GLY A 40 2.74 -0.79 10.00
C GLY A 40 1.23 -0.86 9.70
N GLU A 41 0.65 0.19 9.09
CA GLU A 41 -0.80 0.30 8.86
C GLU A 41 -1.19 0.24 7.39
N ASP A 42 -0.31 0.66 6.49
CA ASP A 42 -0.62 0.80 5.07
C ASP A 42 0.47 0.16 4.19
N CYS A 43 0.02 -0.45 3.08
CA CYS A 43 0.87 -0.97 2.01
C CYS A 43 0.38 -0.39 0.68
N GLY A 44 0.73 0.86 0.41
CA GLY A 44 0.47 1.52 -0.86
C GLY A 44 1.54 1.22 -1.91
N ILE A 45 1.09 0.91 -3.12
CA ILE A 45 1.92 0.57 -4.27
C ILE A 45 1.49 1.43 -5.45
N TRP A 46 2.46 2.09 -6.09
CA TRP A 46 2.22 2.83 -7.31
C TRP A 46 1.80 1.90 -8.45
N SER A 47 0.83 2.34 -9.25
CA SER A 47 0.59 1.78 -10.57
C SER A 47 1.28 2.61 -11.65
N SER A 48 1.35 2.08 -12.87
CA SER A 48 1.85 2.83 -14.03
C SER A 48 0.83 3.84 -14.59
N SER A 49 -0.38 3.89 -14.03
CA SER A 49 -1.46 4.75 -14.50
C SER A 49 -1.41 6.14 -13.85
N GLU A 50 -1.50 7.15 -14.69
CA GLU A 50 -1.74 8.52 -14.26
C GLU A 50 -3.22 8.72 -13.92
N PHE A 51 -3.50 9.60 -12.95
CA PHE A 51 -4.85 10.11 -12.74
C PHE A 51 -5.02 11.49 -13.40
N ASP A 52 -4.11 12.42 -13.10
CA ASP A 52 -4.03 13.76 -13.71
C ASP A 52 -2.60 14.33 -13.67
N GLY A 53 -2.43 15.62 -13.98
CA GLY A 53 -1.13 16.29 -14.00
C GLY A 53 -0.37 16.27 -12.66
N GLU A 54 -1.08 16.19 -11.53
CA GLU A 54 -0.52 16.28 -10.18
C GLU A 54 -0.56 14.95 -9.43
N ASN A 55 -1.45 14.03 -9.81
CA ASN A 55 -1.77 12.80 -9.09
C ASN A 55 -1.55 11.54 -9.94
N ALA A 56 -1.11 10.48 -9.27
CA ALA A 56 -0.98 9.13 -9.84
C ALA A 56 -1.90 8.15 -9.11
N VAL A 57 -2.19 7.03 -9.78
CA VAL A 57 -3.02 5.96 -9.21
C VAL A 57 -2.16 5.02 -8.36
N CYS A 58 -2.65 4.70 -7.16
CA CYS A 58 -2.10 3.66 -6.31
C CYS A 58 -3.14 2.60 -5.95
N TYR A 59 -2.66 1.39 -5.69
CA TYR A 59 -3.43 0.34 -5.04
C TYR A 59 -2.79 0.03 -3.70
N GLY A 60 -3.56 -0.39 -2.72
CA GLY A 60 -2.95 -0.78 -1.47
C GLY A 60 -3.83 -1.59 -0.55
N LEU A 61 -3.21 -1.99 0.56
CA LEU A 61 -3.83 -2.78 1.61
C LEU A 61 -3.77 -1.96 2.90
N TYR A 62 -4.87 -1.96 3.64
CA TYR A 62 -4.98 -1.23 4.89
C TYR A 62 -5.21 -2.20 6.04
N TYR A 63 -4.60 -1.95 7.20
CA TYR A 63 -4.61 -2.87 8.33
C TYR A 63 -6.03 -3.18 8.83
N ALA A 64 -6.94 -2.20 8.83
CA ALA A 64 -8.31 -2.36 9.30
C ALA A 64 -9.28 -2.85 8.20
N SER A 65 -8.80 -3.07 6.97
CA SER A 65 -9.62 -3.52 5.84
C SER A 65 -9.20 -4.90 5.35
N GLN A 66 -10.17 -5.70 4.95
CA GLN A 66 -9.93 -6.96 4.23
C GLN A 66 -9.78 -6.73 2.71
N ASN A 67 -10.33 -5.62 2.21
CA ASN A 67 -10.33 -5.28 0.80
C ASN A 67 -9.12 -4.43 0.44
N MET A 68 -8.63 -4.63 -0.78
CA MET A 68 -7.70 -3.70 -1.43
C MET A 68 -8.41 -2.39 -1.71
N TYR A 69 -7.70 -1.27 -1.55
CA TYR A 69 -8.19 0.05 -1.94
C TYR A 69 -7.57 0.50 -3.27
N TYR A 70 -8.31 1.36 -3.96
CA TYR A 70 -7.86 2.17 -5.07
C TYR A 70 -7.78 3.62 -4.59
N GLY A 71 -6.65 4.28 -4.79
CA GLY A 71 -6.42 5.65 -4.35
C GLY A 71 -5.72 6.49 -5.41
N THR A 72 -5.83 7.81 -5.25
CA THR A 72 -5.06 8.78 -6.02
C THR A 72 -4.20 9.57 -5.04
N PHE A 73 -2.91 9.69 -5.35
CA PHE A 73 -1.95 10.38 -4.49
C PHE A 73 -1.12 11.36 -5.32
N PRO A 74 -0.67 12.48 -4.71
CA PRO A 74 0.26 13.38 -5.35
C PRO A 74 1.52 12.65 -5.86
N LYS A 75 1.96 12.98 -7.07
CA LYS A 75 3.14 12.38 -7.70
C LYS A 75 4.44 12.61 -6.93
N ASN A 76 4.46 13.60 -6.04
CA ASN A 76 5.59 13.88 -5.15
C ASN A 76 5.54 13.08 -3.82
N CYS A 77 4.54 12.24 -3.59
CA CYS A 77 4.55 11.24 -2.53
C CYS A 77 5.44 10.03 -2.90
N GLY A 78 5.90 9.29 -1.89
CA GLY A 78 6.57 8.02 -2.08
C GLY A 78 5.65 6.87 -1.69
N GLN A 79 5.30 6.01 -2.65
CA GLN A 79 4.66 4.71 -2.42
C GLN A 79 5.65 3.61 -2.79
N SER A 80 5.36 2.37 -2.38
CA SER A 80 6.17 1.22 -2.79
C SER A 80 6.03 0.97 -4.30
N VAL A 81 7.02 0.30 -4.89
CA VAL A 81 7.01 -0.12 -6.29
C VAL A 81 7.20 -1.63 -6.35
N ARG A 82 6.44 -2.32 -7.19
CA ARG A 82 6.65 -3.72 -7.51
C ARG A 82 6.68 -3.87 -9.03
N CYS A 83 7.80 -4.35 -9.56
CA CYS A 83 7.92 -4.65 -10.98
C CYS A 83 7.11 -5.90 -11.32
N VAL A 84 6.39 -5.84 -12.44
CA VAL A 84 5.73 -7.01 -13.05
C VAL A 84 6.60 -7.48 -14.20
N LYS A 85 6.78 -8.79 -14.32
CA LYS A 85 7.49 -9.40 -15.44
C LYS A 85 6.46 -9.93 -16.44
N ASP A 86 6.69 -9.63 -17.72
CA ASP A 86 5.95 -10.18 -18.85
C ASP A 86 6.44 -11.59 -19.23
#